data_AF-A0A645DKD1-F1
#
_entry.id   AF-A0A645DKD1-F1
#
_cell.length_a   1.000
_cell.length_b   1.000
_cell.length_c   1.000
_cell.angle_alpha   90.00
_cell.angle_beta   90.00
_cell.angle_gamma   90.00
#
_symmetry.space_group_name_H-M   'P 1'
#
loop_
_entity.id
_entity.type
_entity.pdbx_description
1 polymer ?
#
loop_
_entity_poly.entity_id
_entity_poly.type
_entity_poly.pdbx_seq_one_letter_code
_entity_poly.pdbx_strand_id
1 'polypeptide(L)'
;MRYLSSEEVVVFALCEKESDKLIGWLGFDEWDKDNQVATLFIGIGDRSMRGKGYGKAGVQELLRYGFEEMQLHKAQLMVLPFNRAGVALYEKVGFQREGILRQMVLRDGVRHDLYSYGLLKEEWRALHPKA
;
A
#
# COMPACT_ATOMS: atom_id res chain seq x y z
N MET A 1 -11.35 0.99 -31.23
CA MET A 1 -11.07 0.66 -29.81
C MET A 1 -9.56 0.68 -29.64
N ARG A 2 -9.00 1.64 -28.89
CA ARG A 2 -7.57 1.67 -28.58
C ARG A 2 -7.43 1.35 -27.09
N TYR A 3 -6.72 0.26 -26.79
CA TYR A 3 -6.31 -0.05 -25.42
C TYR A 3 -5.05 0.77 -25.15
N LEU A 4 -5.14 1.75 -24.27
CA LEU A 4 -3.99 2.49 -23.78
C LEU A 4 -3.71 1.94 -22.37
N SER A 5 -2.84 0.94 -22.27
CA SER A 5 -2.30 0.52 -20.97
C SER A 5 -0.90 1.07 -20.81
N SER A 6 -0.77 2.17 -20.06
CA SER A 6 0.44 2.36 -19.27
C SER A 6 0.05 2.06 -17.84
N GLU A 7 0.35 0.84 -17.38
CA GLU A 7 0.41 0.57 -15.94
C GLU A 7 1.62 1.35 -15.42
N GLU A 8 1.42 2.62 -15.08
CA GLU A 8 2.45 3.42 -14.45
C GLU A 8 2.63 2.90 -13.02
N VAL A 9 3.78 2.28 -12.79
CA VAL A 9 4.21 1.82 -11.47
C VAL A 9 5.27 2.78 -10.96
N VAL A 10 5.08 3.30 -9.75
CA VAL A 10 6.10 4.06 -9.03
C VAL A 10 6.65 3.16 -7.93
N VAL A 11 7.96 2.90 -7.96
CA VAL A 11 8.66 2.06 -6.97
C VAL A 11 9.71 2.87 -6.25
N PHE A 12 9.72 2.80 -4.92
CA PHE A 12 10.74 3.37 -4.07
C PHE A 12 11.51 2.27 -3.32
N ALA A 13 12.81 2.50 -3.15
CA ALA A 13 13.62 1.73 -2.22
C ALA A 13 13.32 2.18 -0.78
N LEU A 14 13.09 1.24 0.12
CA LEU A 14 12.98 1.49 1.55
C LEU A 14 14.36 1.27 2.18
N CYS A 15 15.05 2.34 2.55
CA CYS A 15 16.36 2.29 3.17
C CYS A 15 16.31 2.68 4.65
N GLU A 16 17.19 2.09 5.46
CA GLU A 16 17.43 2.55 6.83
C GLU A 16 18.23 3.86 6.80
N LYS A 17 17.75 4.88 7.53
CA LYS A 17 18.30 6.24 7.46
C LYS A 17 19.78 6.34 7.87
N GLU A 18 20.21 5.56 8.85
CA GLU A 18 21.57 5.67 9.41
C GLU A 18 22.62 4.93 8.58
N SER A 19 22.27 3.76 8.05
CA SER A 19 23.20 2.85 7.37
C SER A 19 23.05 2.84 5.85
N ASP A 20 22.01 3.49 5.33
CA ASP A 20 21.54 3.39 3.95
C ASP A 20 21.27 1.94 3.48
N LYS A 21 21.11 1.02 4.44
CA LYS A 21 20.85 -0.38 4.15
C LYS A 21 19.47 -0.52 3.52
N LEU A 22 19.41 -1.17 2.35
CA LEU A 22 18.15 -1.56 1.73
C LEU A 22 17.38 -2.55 2.62
N ILE A 23 16.19 -2.14 3.03
CA ILE A 23 15.26 -2.92 3.87
C ILE A 23 14.17 -3.59 3.02
N GLY A 24 13.76 -2.93 1.95
CA GLY A 24 12.67 -3.39 1.11
C GLY A 24 12.32 -2.42 0.00
N TRP A 25 11.11 -2.55 -0.52
CA TRP A 25 10.54 -1.68 -1.55
C TRP A 25 9.06 -1.47 -1.28
N LEU A 26 8.54 -0.36 -1.77
CA LEU A 26 7.14 -0.02 -1.71
C LEU A 26 6.79 0.93 -2.84
N GLY A 27 5.51 1.08 -3.13
CA GLY A 27 5.10 1.92 -4.23
C GLY A 27 3.61 1.88 -4.52
N PHE A 28 3.26 2.51 -5.62
CA PHE A 28 1.93 2.48 -6.19
C PHE A 28 1.95 1.80 -7.56
N ASP A 29 1.00 0.90 -7.78
CA ASP A 29 0.63 0.31 -9.07
C ASP A 29 -0.81 0.71 -9.44
N GLU A 30 -1.26 0.28 -10.63
CA GLU A 30 -2.62 0.49 -11.13
C GLU A 30 -3.09 1.95 -11.02
N TRP A 31 -2.22 2.91 -11.35
CA TRP A 31 -2.55 4.32 -11.22
C TRP A 31 -3.56 4.77 -12.27
N ASP A 32 -4.82 4.83 -11.85
CA ASP A 32 -5.91 5.44 -12.57
C ASP A 32 -5.89 6.96 -12.33
N LYS A 33 -5.31 7.69 -13.28
CA LYS A 33 -5.17 9.16 -13.20
C LYS A 33 -6.51 9.89 -13.28
N ASP A 34 -7.47 9.34 -14.02
CA ASP A 34 -8.78 9.97 -14.22
C ASP A 34 -9.61 9.90 -12.93
N ASN A 35 -9.56 8.74 -12.26
CA ASN A 35 -10.23 8.55 -10.98
C ASN A 35 -9.36 8.92 -9.77
N GLN A 36 -8.08 9.24 -9.99
CA GLN A 36 -7.09 9.57 -8.97
C GLN A 36 -6.95 8.45 -7.91
N VAL A 37 -6.90 7.20 -8.37
CA VAL A 37 -6.79 6.01 -7.52
C VAL A 37 -5.52 5.25 -7.88
N ALA A 38 -4.81 4.75 -6.87
CA ALA A 38 -3.70 3.83 -7.08
C ALA A 38 -3.65 2.77 -5.99
N THR A 39 -3.10 1.60 -6.34
CA THR A 39 -2.97 0.45 -5.46
C THR A 39 -1.59 0.48 -4.78
N LEU A 40 -1.54 0.38 -3.46
CA LEU A 40 -0.31 0.41 -2.67
C LEU A 40 0.25 -1.01 -2.51
N PHE A 41 1.55 -1.17 -2.70
CA PHE A 41 2.28 -2.38 -2.34
C PHE A 41 3.49 -2.08 -1.46
N ILE A 42 3.89 -3.07 -0.65
CA ILE A 42 5.12 -3.04 0.15
C ILE A 42 5.67 -4.46 0.32
N GLY A 43 7.00 -4.58 0.22
CA GLY A 43 7.75 -5.79 0.49
C GLY A 43 8.94 -5.51 1.41
N ILE A 44 9.03 -6.24 2.52
CA ILE A 44 10.24 -6.31 3.36
C ILE A 44 10.78 -7.73 3.27
N GLY A 45 11.85 -7.90 2.49
CA GLY A 45 12.43 -9.20 2.18
C GLY A 45 13.03 -9.88 3.42
N ASP A 46 13.93 -9.17 4.11
CA ASP A 46 14.59 -9.66 5.32
C ASP A 46 13.59 -9.74 6.48
N ARG A 47 13.28 -10.96 6.92
CA ARG A 47 12.36 -11.22 8.03
C ARG A 47 12.84 -10.57 9.34
N SER A 48 14.14 -10.46 9.55
CA SER A 48 14.73 -9.86 10.76
C SER A 48 14.48 -8.35 10.84
N MET A 49 14.07 -7.72 9.74
CA MET A 49 13.74 -6.29 9.69
C MET A 49 12.25 -6.02 9.90
N ARG A 50 11.40 -7.05 9.96
CA ARG A 50 9.95 -6.88 10.22
C ARG A 50 9.69 -6.59 11.69
N GLY A 51 8.59 -5.90 11.99
CA GLY A 51 8.21 -5.56 13.37
C GLY A 51 9.03 -4.42 14.01
N LYS A 52 10.04 -3.89 13.32
CA LYS A 52 10.89 -2.77 13.79
C LYS A 52 10.38 -1.37 13.44
N GLY A 53 9.21 -1.27 12.82
CA GLY A 53 8.59 0.01 12.46
C GLY A 53 8.85 0.50 11.03
N TYR A 54 9.82 -0.06 10.28
CA TYR A 54 10.11 0.38 8.91
C TYR A 54 8.90 0.34 7.98
N GLY A 55 8.09 -0.72 8.05
CA GLY A 55 6.87 -0.82 7.22
C GLY A 55 5.88 0.31 7.51
N LYS A 56 5.74 0.72 8.78
CA LYS A 56 4.87 1.84 9.15
C LYS A 56 5.42 3.15 8.63
N ALA A 57 6.70 3.45 8.90
CA ALA A 57 7.33 4.68 8.45
C ALA A 57 7.31 4.81 6.92
N GLY A 58 7.66 3.73 6.20
CA GLY A 58 7.62 3.68 4.74
C GLY A 58 6.22 3.91 4.18
N VAL A 59 5.20 3.19 4.68
CA VAL A 59 3.83 3.37 4.19
C VAL A 59 3.32 4.79 4.47
N GLN A 60 3.62 5.39 5.63
CA GLN A 60 3.21 6.77 5.91
C GLN A 60 3.85 7.77 4.94
N GLU A 61 5.14 7.62 4.63
CA GLU A 61 5.84 8.47 3.67
C GLU A 61 5.31 8.28 2.25
N LEU A 62 5.03 7.03 1.85
CA LEU A 62 4.45 6.74 0.55
C LEU A 62 3.04 7.33 0.42
N LEU A 63 2.21 7.25 1.46
CA LEU A 63 0.89 7.88 1.45
C LEU A 63 0.99 9.40 1.32
N ARG A 64 1.95 10.03 2.00
CA ARG A 64 2.23 11.46 1.84
C ARG A 64 2.51 11.78 0.36
N TYR A 65 3.44 11.06 -0.25
CA TYR A 65 3.73 11.20 -1.68
C TYR A 65 2.49 10.99 -2.57
N GLY A 66 1.68 9.95 -2.31
CA GLY A 66 0.47 9.66 -3.07
C GLY A 66 -0.57 10.79 -2.99
N PHE A 67 -0.85 11.30 -1.79
CA PHE A 67 -1.88 12.33 -1.61
C PHE A 67 -1.42 13.76 -1.94
N GLU A 68 -0.14 14.07 -1.73
CA GLU A 68 0.42 15.42 -1.96
C GLU A 68 1.04 15.59 -3.34
N GLU A 69 1.71 14.58 -3.89
CA GLU A 69 2.44 14.73 -5.16
C GLU A 69 1.68 14.10 -6.31
N MET A 70 1.21 12.85 -6.16
CA MET A 70 0.38 12.19 -7.17
C MET A 70 -1.07 12.71 -7.19
N GLN A 71 -1.46 13.51 -6.20
CA GLN A 71 -2.81 14.05 -6.05
C GLN A 71 -3.91 12.99 -6.02
N LEU A 72 -3.64 11.82 -5.44
CA LEU A 72 -4.64 10.76 -5.30
C LEU A 72 -5.87 11.26 -4.52
N HIS A 73 -7.04 10.82 -4.95
CA HIS A 73 -8.28 10.86 -4.17
C HIS A 73 -8.35 9.69 -3.20
N LYS A 74 -7.89 8.50 -3.63
CA LYS A 74 -7.92 7.27 -2.83
C LYS A 74 -6.64 6.44 -3.05
N ALA A 75 -6.06 5.97 -1.96
CA ALA A 75 -5.12 4.85 -1.98
C ALA A 75 -5.88 3.57 -1.65
N GLN A 76 -5.62 2.49 -2.36
CA GLN A 76 -6.23 1.18 -2.08
C GLN A 76 -5.16 0.10 -1.93
N LEU A 77 -5.52 -1.05 -1.36
CA LEU A 77 -4.67 -2.24 -1.38
C LEU A 77 -5.49 -3.51 -1.18
N MET A 78 -4.87 -4.63 -1.56
CA MET A 78 -5.39 -5.95 -1.23
C MET A 78 -4.38 -6.72 -0.40
N VAL A 79 -4.87 -7.50 0.57
CA VAL A 79 -4.01 -8.29 1.45
C VAL A 79 -4.62 -9.63 1.77
N LEU A 80 -3.78 -10.67 1.78
CA LEU A 80 -4.17 -12.00 2.25
C LEU A 80 -4.52 -11.94 3.74
N PRO A 81 -5.70 -12.44 4.17
CA PRO A 81 -6.15 -12.35 5.56
C PRO A 81 -5.16 -12.91 6.60
N PHE A 82 -4.37 -13.91 6.21
CA PHE A 82 -3.36 -14.50 7.10
C PHE A 82 -2.10 -13.65 7.27
N ASN A 83 -1.89 -12.60 6.45
CA ASN A 83 -0.83 -11.61 6.65
C ASN A 83 -1.23 -10.63 7.77
N ARG A 84 -1.33 -11.13 9.00
CA ARG A 84 -1.79 -10.37 10.17
C ARG A 84 -0.96 -9.12 10.43
N ALA A 85 0.34 -9.17 10.16
CA ALA A 85 1.22 -8.02 10.32
C ALA A 85 0.90 -6.90 9.31
N GLY A 86 0.63 -7.26 8.05
CA GLY A 86 0.18 -6.30 7.03
C GLY A 86 -1.19 -5.72 7.38
N VAL A 87 -2.17 -6.57 7.71
CA VAL A 87 -3.52 -6.14 8.11
C VAL A 87 -3.46 -5.13 9.27
N ALA A 88 -2.75 -5.46 10.34
CA ALA A 88 -2.59 -4.58 11.49
C ALA A 88 -1.86 -3.27 11.15
N LEU A 89 -0.88 -3.31 10.22
CA LEU A 89 -0.20 -2.12 9.73
C LEU A 89 -1.19 -1.20 8.98
N TYR A 90 -1.96 -1.74 8.02
CA TYR A 90 -2.87 -0.94 7.19
C TYR A 90 -3.97 -0.28 8.01
N GLU A 91 -4.60 -1.03 8.93
CA GLU A 91 -5.60 -0.49 9.84
C GLU A 91 -5.01 0.59 10.76
N LYS A 92 -3.76 0.42 11.21
CA LYS A 92 -3.07 1.40 12.07
C LYS A 92 -2.71 2.70 11.36
N VAL A 93 -2.49 2.68 10.05
CA VAL A 93 -2.20 3.90 9.26
C VAL A 93 -3.46 4.55 8.69
N GLY A 94 -4.63 3.99 8.97
CA GLY A 94 -5.94 4.61 8.70
C GLY A 94 -6.77 3.94 7.62
N PHE A 95 -6.26 2.92 6.92
CA PHE A 95 -7.05 2.21 5.92
C PHE A 95 -8.27 1.54 6.53
N GLN A 96 -9.40 1.63 5.84
CA GLN A 96 -10.65 0.97 6.18
C GLN A 96 -10.85 -0.28 5.32
N ARG A 97 -11.35 -1.37 5.92
CA ARG A 97 -11.68 -2.58 5.17
C ARG A 97 -12.99 -2.36 4.41
N GLU A 98 -12.92 -2.38 3.09
CA GLU A 98 -14.08 -2.15 2.21
C GLU A 98 -14.79 -3.45 1.86
N GLY A 99 -14.08 -4.58 1.87
CA GLY A 99 -14.70 -5.85 1.56
C GLY A 99 -13.76 -7.06 1.57
N ILE A 100 -14.32 -8.19 1.15
CA ILE A 100 -13.62 -9.47 1.01
C ILE A 100 -13.87 -9.99 -0.42
N LEU A 101 -12.79 -10.14 -1.18
CA LEU A 101 -12.81 -10.80 -2.48
C LEU A 101 -12.66 -12.30 -2.24
N ARG A 102 -13.77 -13.04 -2.29
CA ARG A 102 -13.81 -14.47 -1.98
C ARG A 102 -13.05 -15.28 -3.03
N GLN A 103 -12.18 -16.19 -2.60
CA GLN A 103 -11.42 -17.12 -3.45
C GLN A 103 -10.63 -16.45 -4.59
N MET A 104 -10.21 -15.20 -4.41
CA MET A 104 -9.56 -14.38 -5.44
C MET A 104 -8.18 -14.92 -5.84
N VAL A 105 -7.40 -15.45 -4.89
CA VAL A 105 -6.01 -15.87 -5.13
C VAL A 105 -5.89 -17.40 -5.12
N LEU A 106 -5.26 -17.98 -6.15
CA LEU A 106 -4.79 -19.36 -6.12
C LEU A 106 -3.32 -19.38 -5.69
N ARG A 107 -3.03 -20.00 -4.54
CA ARG A 107 -1.66 -20.14 -4.04
C ARG A 107 -1.48 -21.55 -3.50
N ASP A 108 -0.41 -22.21 -3.92
CA ASP A 108 -0.07 -23.57 -3.48
C ASP A 108 -1.25 -24.56 -3.64
N GLY A 109 -2.02 -24.41 -4.73
CA GLY A 109 -3.19 -25.25 -5.03
C GLY A 109 -4.47 -24.90 -4.25
N VAL A 110 -4.42 -23.93 -3.34
CA VAL A 110 -5.55 -23.52 -2.49
C VAL A 110 -6.05 -22.14 -2.89
N ARG A 111 -7.37 -21.98 -2.96
CA ARG A 111 -8.01 -20.67 -3.18
C ARG A 111 -8.13 -19.92 -1.85
N HIS A 112 -7.70 -18.66 -1.84
CA HIS A 112 -7.72 -17.77 -0.70
C HIS A 112 -8.53 -16.52 -1.00
N ASP A 113 -9.21 -16.04 0.02
CA ASP A 113 -9.83 -14.72 0.02
C ASP A 113 -8.76 -13.62 0.06
N LEU A 114 -9.11 -12.43 -0.41
CA LEU A 114 -8.36 -11.20 -0.19
C LEU A 114 -9.22 -10.18 0.55
N TYR A 115 -8.64 -9.50 1.52
CA TYR A 115 -9.23 -8.29 2.07
C TYR A 115 -8.89 -7.12 1.15
N SER A 116 -9.91 -6.32 0.82
CA SER A 116 -9.77 -5.06 0.11
C SER A 116 -9.86 -3.90 1.10
N TYR A 117 -8.94 -2.96 0.98
CA TYR A 117 -8.83 -1.79 1.83
C TYR A 117 -8.76 -0.51 0.99
N GLY A 118 -9.32 0.56 1.53
CA GLY A 118 -9.26 1.91 0.98
C GLY A 118 -8.90 2.94 2.04
N LEU A 119 -8.23 4.02 1.62
CA LEU A 119 -7.98 5.22 2.41
C LEU A 119 -8.24 6.44 1.51
N LEU A 120 -9.20 7.26 1.90
CA LEU A 120 -9.54 8.50 1.21
C LEU A 120 -8.61 9.64 1.61
N LYS A 121 -8.38 10.59 0.70
CA LYS A 121 -7.57 11.79 0.96
C LYS A 121 -8.06 12.58 2.18
N GLU A 122 -9.37 12.68 2.36
CA GLU A 122 -9.97 13.40 3.49
C GLU A 122 -9.71 12.69 4.83
N GLU A 123 -9.83 11.36 4.87
CA GLU A 123 -9.50 10.54 6.04
C GLU A 123 -8.01 10.68 6.39
N TRP A 124 -7.14 10.62 5.38
CA TRP A 124 -5.71 10.81 5.57
C TRP A 124 -5.38 12.22 6.10
N ARG A 125 -6.00 13.27 5.56
CA ARG A 125 -5.85 14.66 6.05
C ARG A 125 -6.33 14.83 7.48
N ALA A 126 -7.45 14.21 7.85
CA ALA A 126 -7.98 14.28 9.21
C ALA A 126 -7.00 13.65 10.24
N LEU A 127 -6.24 12.63 9.83
CA LEU A 127 -5.19 12.01 10.64
C LEU A 127 -3.88 12.83 10.67
N HIS A 128 -3.67 13.74 9.71
CA HIS A 128 -2.45 14.54 9.57
C HIS A 128 -2.78 16.04 9.38
N PRO A 129 -3.37 16.71 10.38
CA PRO A 129 -3.93 18.07 10.24
C PRO A 129 -2.92 19.21 10.00
N LYS A 130 -1.65 18.93 9.68
CA LYS A 130 -0.58 19.89 9.40
C LYS A 130 0.50 19.29 8.49
N ALA A 131 0.20 19.12 7.21
CA ALA A 131 1.23 19.08 6.18
C ALA A 131 1.20 20.39 5.39
#